data_AF-A0AAN2BIS0-F1
#
_entry.id   AF-A0AAN2BIS0-F1
#
_cell.length_a   1.000
_cell.length_b   1.000
_cell.length_c   1.000
_cell.angle_alpha   90.00
_cell.angle_beta   90.00
_cell.angle_gamma   90.00
#
_symmetry.space_group_name_H-M   'P 1'
#
loop_
_entity.id
_entity.type
_entity.pdbx_description
1 polymer ?
#
loop_
_entity_poly.entity_id
_entity_poly.type
_entity_poly.pdbx_seq_one_letter_code
_entity_poly.pdbx_strand_id
1 'polypeptide(L)'
;MLKTLTAIVISSTFAILLAGCGSDNSNQIQTQPSSSENLTGSSGGSQSSTGESLLSRDMTGTWQVITNAKTYNPNTQEYLQENTHSTLVIINDHPEGIRQQRCFETTETLAHYGNGYKTEKHYYPRFDEHYALQDNGVLFREYTRQLFYQDDEWQENIKSYMVKISNDALTQNGTFILSSPIALNKVMHTCSEARYSQTGTLRGATILFPYREGTAGININIYGPLQLGAYEYDSDYDIGSSPITLDFNYNEAFDKDTGVRTETYHPDNRINVKIIISVLDDHRITGSFSFNQALCCESEDSSEQLPAPVYFEGEFDIFLDNNQFQEF
;
A
#
# COMPACT_ATOMS: atom_id res chain seq x y z
N MET A 1 -31.50 24.47 39.35
CA MET A 1 -32.14 23.24 38.82
C MET A 1 -31.29 22.74 37.67
N LEU A 2 -30.44 21.76 37.95
CA LEU A 2 -29.57 21.09 36.98
C LEU A 2 -30.42 20.02 36.26
N LYS A 3 -30.53 20.08 34.93
CA LYS A 3 -31.11 18.99 34.12
C LYS A 3 -29.99 18.25 33.42
N THR A 4 -29.66 17.09 33.94
CA THR A 4 -28.76 16.10 33.35
C THR A 4 -29.51 15.39 32.22
N LEU A 5 -29.00 15.47 30.99
CA LEU A 5 -29.51 14.69 29.86
C LEU A 5 -28.62 13.45 29.71
N THR A 6 -29.15 12.29 30.07
CA THR A 6 -28.51 11.00 29.87
C THR A 6 -28.80 10.53 28.44
N ALA A 7 -27.77 10.51 27.59
CA ALA A 7 -27.87 9.92 26.26
C ALA A 7 -27.64 8.40 26.36
N ILE A 8 -28.63 7.63 25.92
CA ILE A 8 -28.58 6.17 25.83
C ILE A 8 -27.95 5.83 24.48
N VAL A 9 -26.78 5.18 24.49
CA VAL A 9 -26.15 4.59 23.31
C VAL A 9 -26.74 3.19 23.11
N ILE A 10 -27.49 2.99 22.03
CA ILE A 10 -27.96 1.67 21.61
C ILE A 10 -26.90 1.12 20.65
N SER A 11 -26.10 0.17 21.13
CA SER A 11 -25.17 -0.61 20.32
C SER A 11 -25.94 -1.76 19.65
N SER A 12 -26.11 -1.69 18.33
CA SER A 12 -26.66 -2.78 17.53
C SER A 12 -25.52 -3.67 17.02
N THR A 13 -25.34 -4.83 17.65
CA THR A 13 -24.42 -5.87 17.22
C THR A 13 -25.00 -6.59 16.00
N PHE A 14 -24.34 -6.49 14.84
CA PHE A 14 -24.63 -7.31 13.67
C PHE A 14 -23.82 -8.60 13.76
N ALA A 15 -24.49 -9.72 14.02
CA ALA A 15 -23.92 -11.06 13.92
C ALA A 15 -24.21 -11.60 12.50
N ILE A 16 -23.17 -11.76 11.68
CA ILE A 16 -23.28 -12.45 10.40
C ILE A 16 -22.93 -13.92 10.64
N LEU A 17 -23.94 -14.80 10.58
CA LEU A 17 -23.77 -16.24 10.48
C LEU A 17 -23.22 -16.60 9.09
N LEU A 18 -22.03 -17.20 9.05
CA LEU A 18 -21.54 -17.93 7.88
C LEU A 18 -22.10 -19.36 7.92
N ALA A 19 -23.07 -19.65 7.06
CA ALA A 19 -23.49 -21.01 6.75
C ALA A 19 -22.51 -21.60 5.72
N GLY A 20 -21.80 -22.66 6.12
CA GLY A 20 -20.97 -23.45 5.23
C GLY A 20 -21.80 -24.36 4.35
N CYS A 21 -21.41 -24.46 3.08
CA CYS A 21 -21.77 -25.57 2.21
C CYS A 21 -20.48 -26.25 1.77
N GLY A 22 -20.26 -27.45 2.32
CA GLY A 22 -19.28 -28.41 1.81
C GLY A 22 -19.77 -29.01 0.49
N SER A 23 -18.81 -29.40 -0.34
CA SER A 23 -19.01 -30.31 -1.46
C SER A 23 -17.73 -31.09 -1.66
N ASP A 24 -17.69 -32.25 -1.03
CA ASP A 24 -16.78 -33.34 -1.36
C ASP A 24 -16.89 -33.68 -2.85
N ASN A 25 -15.75 -33.85 -3.52
CA ASN A 25 -15.66 -34.81 -4.62
C ASN A 25 -14.23 -35.34 -4.72
N SER A 26 -14.06 -36.49 -4.09
CA SER A 26 -13.00 -37.45 -4.35
C SER A 26 -13.06 -37.93 -5.80
N ASN A 27 -11.93 -37.91 -6.51
CA ASN A 27 -11.66 -38.90 -7.55
C ASN A 27 -10.21 -39.36 -7.44
N GLN A 28 -10.08 -40.60 -6.96
CA GLN A 28 -8.86 -41.39 -7.02
C GLN A 28 -8.61 -41.80 -8.47
N ILE A 29 -7.38 -41.61 -8.95
CA ILE A 29 -6.82 -42.47 -9.99
C ILE A 29 -5.44 -42.92 -9.50
N GLN A 30 -5.40 -44.17 -9.04
CA GLN A 30 -4.19 -44.98 -8.92
C GLN A 30 -3.81 -45.49 -10.32
N THR A 31 -2.57 -45.28 -10.74
CA THR A 31 -1.82 -46.23 -11.55
C THR A 31 -0.32 -46.09 -11.27
N GLN A 32 0.23 -47.14 -10.66
CA GLN A 32 1.66 -47.48 -10.56
C GLN A 32 1.95 -48.61 -11.59
N PRO A 33 3.19 -49.12 -11.74
CA PRO A 33 4.42 -48.49 -12.22
C PRO A 33 5.06 -49.31 -13.38
N SER A 34 6.14 -48.83 -14.01
CA SER A 34 7.02 -49.71 -14.78
C SER A 34 8.49 -49.26 -14.76
N SER A 35 9.29 -50.06 -14.03
CA SER A 35 10.63 -50.57 -14.34
C SER A 35 11.74 -49.63 -14.85
N SER A 36 12.67 -49.36 -13.93
CA SER A 36 14.12 -49.66 -14.00
C SER A 36 14.88 -49.51 -15.32
N GLU A 37 15.92 -48.68 -15.30
CA GLU A 37 17.28 -49.12 -15.70
C GLU A 37 18.35 -48.35 -14.90
N ASN A 38 19.27 -49.12 -14.31
CA ASN A 38 20.45 -48.68 -13.57
C ASN A 38 21.57 -48.32 -14.55
N LEU A 39 22.23 -47.18 -14.36
CA LEU A 39 23.64 -47.01 -14.73
C LEU A 39 24.41 -46.31 -13.60
N THR A 40 25.32 -47.08 -13.02
CA THR A 40 26.36 -46.72 -12.06
C THR A 40 27.39 -45.75 -12.66
N GLY A 41 27.78 -44.72 -11.91
CA GLY A 41 28.86 -43.81 -12.32
C GLY A 41 29.32 -42.84 -11.23
N SER A 42 30.20 -43.33 -10.36
CA SER A 42 31.27 -42.63 -9.61
C SER A 42 30.96 -41.35 -8.82
N SER A 43 31.09 -41.51 -7.51
CA SER A 43 31.14 -40.52 -6.44
C SER A 43 32.24 -39.46 -6.62
N GLY A 44 31.79 -38.21 -6.69
CA GLY A 44 32.55 -37.00 -6.37
C GLY A 44 31.57 -36.03 -5.74
N GLY A 45 31.26 -36.24 -4.46
CA GLY A 45 30.23 -35.51 -3.71
C GLY A 45 30.60 -34.05 -3.51
N SER A 46 30.38 -33.23 -4.55
CA SER A 46 29.97 -31.86 -4.35
C SER A 46 28.51 -31.93 -3.91
N GLN A 47 28.21 -31.49 -2.68
CA GLN A 47 26.84 -31.20 -2.29
C GLN A 47 26.35 -30.09 -3.21
N SER A 48 25.81 -30.49 -4.37
CA SER A 48 24.92 -29.67 -5.16
C SER A 48 23.72 -29.42 -4.25
N SER A 49 23.75 -28.32 -3.52
CA SER A 49 22.55 -27.68 -3.02
C SER A 49 21.63 -27.60 -4.23
N THR A 50 20.61 -28.44 -4.25
CA THR A 50 19.51 -28.39 -5.21
C THR A 50 18.74 -27.11 -4.89
N GLY A 51 19.36 -25.97 -5.20
CA GLY A 51 18.74 -24.67 -5.07
C GLY A 51 17.48 -24.71 -5.92
N GLU A 52 16.34 -24.42 -5.30
CA GLU A 52 15.07 -24.42 -5.99
C GLU A 52 15.14 -23.49 -7.20
N SER A 53 14.82 -24.00 -8.39
CA SER A 53 14.75 -23.18 -9.59
C SER A 53 13.46 -22.36 -9.58
N LEU A 54 13.58 -21.07 -9.83
CA LEU A 54 12.43 -20.18 -9.94
C LEU A 54 11.53 -20.56 -11.13
N LEU A 55 12.09 -21.12 -12.22
CA LEU A 55 11.30 -21.60 -13.38
C LEU A 55 10.22 -22.60 -12.96
N SER A 56 10.55 -23.54 -12.05
CA SER A 56 9.62 -24.56 -11.57
C SER A 56 8.71 -24.11 -10.43
N ARG A 57 9.00 -22.95 -9.82
CA ARG A 57 8.27 -22.46 -8.64
C ARG A 57 7.03 -21.69 -9.06
N ASP A 58 5.86 -22.07 -8.56
CA ASP A 58 4.63 -21.29 -8.72
C ASP A 58 4.68 -20.01 -7.87
N MET A 59 4.76 -18.87 -8.56
CA MET A 59 4.78 -17.56 -7.94
C MET A 59 3.37 -17.01 -7.63
N THR A 60 2.30 -17.73 -7.98
CA THR A 60 0.92 -17.25 -7.80
C THR A 60 0.59 -16.99 -6.34
N GLY A 61 0.05 -15.81 -6.04
CA GLY A 61 -0.40 -15.42 -4.69
C GLY A 61 -0.07 -13.98 -4.35
N THR A 62 -0.09 -13.66 -3.06
CA THR A 62 0.23 -12.31 -2.57
C THR A 62 1.66 -12.24 -2.07
N TRP A 63 2.37 -11.22 -2.53
CA TRP A 63 3.73 -10.92 -2.18
C TRP A 63 3.81 -9.55 -1.52
N GLN A 64 4.57 -9.46 -0.44
CA GLN A 64 4.96 -8.20 0.15
C GLN A 64 6.29 -7.78 -0.44
N VAL A 65 6.35 -6.55 -0.97
CA VAL A 65 7.57 -5.92 -1.45
C VAL A 65 8.02 -4.90 -0.41
N ILE A 66 9.25 -5.04 0.08
CA ILE A 66 9.85 -4.15 1.06
C ILE A 66 11.08 -3.52 0.43
N THR A 67 11.12 -2.21 0.36
CA THR A 67 12.23 -1.45 -0.25
C THR A 67 12.84 -0.52 0.79
N ASN A 68 14.14 -0.69 1.03
CA ASN A 68 14.96 0.18 1.86
C ASN A 68 15.87 1.00 0.95
N ALA A 69 15.78 2.33 1.02
CA ALA A 69 16.58 3.26 0.26
C ALA A 69 17.40 4.13 1.21
N LYS A 70 18.71 4.23 0.99
CA LYS A 70 19.61 5.11 1.74
C LYS A 70 20.20 6.15 0.81
N THR A 71 20.01 7.42 1.13
CA THR A 71 20.49 8.55 0.31
C THR A 71 21.67 9.24 1.00
N TYR A 72 22.77 9.39 0.27
CA TYR A 72 23.97 10.10 0.72
C TYR A 72 24.67 10.81 -0.44
N ASN A 73 25.46 11.83 -0.13
CA ASN A 73 26.30 12.51 -1.08
C ASN A 73 27.61 11.72 -1.23
N PRO A 74 27.93 11.18 -2.43
CA PRO A 74 29.11 10.33 -2.60
C PRO A 74 30.43 11.08 -2.41
N ASN A 75 30.44 12.40 -2.63
CA ASN A 75 31.64 13.23 -2.53
C ASN A 75 31.93 13.65 -1.08
N THR A 76 30.89 14.06 -0.34
CA THR A 76 31.04 14.55 1.05
C THR A 76 30.81 13.46 2.10
N GLN A 77 30.26 12.31 1.71
CA GLN A 77 29.76 11.27 2.61
C GLN A 77 28.64 11.75 3.56
N GLU A 78 28.01 12.88 3.24
CA GLU A 78 26.86 13.39 3.98
C GLU A 78 25.65 12.48 3.77
N TYR A 79 24.97 12.15 4.85
CA TYR A 79 23.76 11.34 4.83
C TYR A 79 22.52 12.23 4.84
N LEU A 80 21.59 11.98 3.92
CA LEU A 80 20.34 12.75 3.83
C LEU A 80 19.20 12.05 4.56
N GLN A 81 18.94 10.79 4.19
CA GLN A 81 17.76 10.06 4.66
C GLN A 81 17.86 8.56 4.40
N GLU A 82 17.04 7.80 5.11
CA GLU A 82 16.79 6.38 4.87
C GLU A 82 15.30 6.14 4.89
N ASN A 83 14.77 5.65 3.78
CA ASN A 83 13.36 5.42 3.56
C ASN A 83 13.09 3.93 3.46
N THR A 84 12.10 3.44 4.22
CA THR A 84 11.52 2.11 4.00
C THR A 84 10.13 2.25 3.43
N HIS A 85 9.85 1.50 2.36
CA HIS A 85 8.55 1.41 1.70
C HIS A 85 8.08 -0.04 1.68
N SER A 86 6.81 -0.27 2.03
CA SER A 86 6.18 -1.59 1.90
C SER A 86 4.92 -1.52 1.06
N THR A 87 4.76 -2.43 0.11
CA THR A 87 3.57 -2.54 -0.75
C THR A 87 3.20 -4.00 -0.99
N LEU A 88 1.92 -4.26 -1.22
CA LEU A 88 1.42 -5.58 -1.58
C LEU A 88 1.22 -5.71 -3.08
N VAL A 89 1.67 -6.85 -3.61
CA VAL A 89 1.60 -7.19 -5.01
C VAL A 89 0.95 -8.56 -5.15
N ILE A 90 -0.08 -8.63 -6.00
CA ILE A 90 -0.73 -9.88 -6.38
C ILE A 90 -0.05 -10.38 -7.65
N ILE A 91 0.51 -11.59 -7.59
CA ILE A 91 1.16 -12.25 -8.72
C ILE A 91 0.28 -13.40 -9.18
N ASN A 92 0.08 -13.49 -10.49
CA ASN A 92 -0.52 -14.65 -11.15
C ASN A 92 0.49 -15.21 -12.16
N ASP A 93 1.01 -16.39 -11.88
CA ASP A 93 2.07 -17.05 -12.63
C ASP A 93 1.46 -18.01 -13.67
N HIS A 94 1.42 -17.55 -14.93
CA HIS A 94 0.90 -18.36 -16.03
C HIS A 94 2.03 -18.78 -17.00
N PRO A 95 1.84 -19.89 -17.72
CA PRO A 95 2.82 -20.33 -18.74
C PRO A 95 3.13 -19.29 -19.82
N GLU A 96 2.18 -18.38 -20.11
CA GLU A 96 2.33 -17.31 -21.10
C GLU A 96 3.00 -16.03 -20.54
N GLY A 97 3.26 -16.01 -19.23
CA GLY A 97 3.89 -14.89 -18.54
C GLY A 97 3.31 -14.67 -17.14
N ILE A 98 4.03 -13.88 -16.36
CA ILE A 98 3.68 -13.56 -14.98
C ILE A 98 2.95 -12.23 -14.97
N ARG A 99 1.68 -12.24 -14.58
CA ARG A 99 0.93 -11.01 -14.35
C ARG A 99 1.19 -10.52 -12.94
N GLN A 100 1.54 -9.25 -12.84
CA GLN A 100 1.76 -8.56 -11.59
C GLN A 100 0.74 -7.43 -11.49
N GLN A 101 0.04 -7.36 -10.37
CA GLN A 101 -0.92 -6.31 -10.10
C GLN A 101 -0.63 -5.74 -8.71
N ARG A 102 -0.42 -4.43 -8.62
CA ARG A 102 -0.48 -3.76 -7.31
C ARG A 102 -1.92 -3.78 -6.85
N CYS A 103 -2.16 -3.84 -5.54
CA CYS A 103 -3.52 -3.98 -5.04
C CYS A 103 -4.49 -2.83 -5.44
N PHE A 104 -3.99 -1.71 -5.98
CA PHE A 104 -4.78 -0.56 -6.45
C PHE A 104 -4.98 -0.54 -7.97
N GLU A 105 -4.32 -1.43 -8.71
CA GLU A 105 -4.42 -1.58 -10.17
C GLU A 105 -5.56 -2.54 -10.54
N THR A 106 -6.68 -2.51 -9.81
CA THR A 106 -7.78 -3.49 -9.94
C THR A 106 -8.69 -3.27 -11.14
N THR A 107 -8.46 -2.24 -11.95
CA THR A 107 -9.20 -2.04 -13.19
C THR A 107 -8.48 -2.78 -14.32
N GLU A 108 -9.23 -3.60 -15.07
CA GLU A 108 -8.71 -4.37 -16.21
C GLU A 108 -7.94 -3.49 -17.22
N THR A 109 -8.29 -2.20 -17.31
CA THR A 109 -7.65 -1.20 -18.16
C THR A 109 -6.16 -0.97 -17.86
N LEU A 110 -5.73 -1.05 -16.59
CA LEU A 110 -4.32 -0.89 -16.23
C LEU A 110 -3.55 -2.23 -16.28
N ALA A 111 -4.27 -3.35 -16.18
CA ALA A 111 -3.71 -4.70 -16.24
C ALA A 111 -3.27 -5.15 -17.66
N HIS A 112 -3.57 -4.36 -18.70
CA HIS A 112 -3.34 -4.74 -20.10
C HIS A 112 -1.92 -4.59 -20.63
N TYR A 113 -1.01 -4.03 -19.85
CA TYR A 113 0.30 -3.77 -20.35
C TYR A 113 1.29 -4.81 -19.77
N GLY A 114 2.00 -5.55 -20.62
CA GLY A 114 3.20 -6.37 -20.36
C GLY A 114 3.15 -7.57 -19.38
N ASN A 115 3.56 -8.73 -19.90
CA ASN A 115 4.07 -9.91 -19.17
C ASN A 115 5.33 -9.63 -18.33
N GLY A 116 5.35 -9.88 -17.01
CA GLY A 116 6.61 -10.24 -16.34
C GLY A 116 7.07 -11.64 -16.76
N TYR A 117 8.34 -11.99 -16.52
CA TYR A 117 8.85 -13.34 -16.80
C TYR A 117 9.87 -13.77 -15.75
N LYS A 118 10.16 -15.07 -15.67
CA LYS A 118 11.16 -15.63 -14.75
C LYS A 118 12.16 -16.50 -15.50
N THR A 119 13.38 -16.55 -14.98
CA THR A 119 14.46 -17.45 -15.39
C THR A 119 14.76 -18.40 -14.23
N GLU A 120 15.80 -19.23 -14.30
CA GLU A 120 16.14 -20.16 -13.21
C GLU A 120 16.37 -19.45 -11.88
N LYS A 121 16.93 -18.23 -11.91
CA LYS A 121 17.35 -17.51 -10.71
C LYS A 121 16.76 -16.11 -10.60
N HIS A 122 16.10 -15.58 -11.62
CA HIS A 122 15.66 -14.19 -11.61
C HIS A 122 14.20 -14.05 -12.03
N TYR A 123 13.48 -13.20 -11.30
CA TYR A 123 12.17 -12.68 -11.68
C TYR A 123 12.35 -11.30 -12.33
N TYR A 124 11.82 -11.11 -13.52
CA TYR A 124 11.78 -9.84 -14.25
C TYR A 124 10.35 -9.29 -14.19
N PRO A 125 10.02 -8.48 -13.16
CA PRO A 125 8.79 -7.71 -13.16
C PRO A 125 8.76 -6.74 -14.33
N ARG A 126 7.57 -6.31 -14.71
CA ARG A 126 7.41 -5.51 -15.93
C ARG A 126 8.06 -4.12 -15.86
N PHE A 127 7.90 -3.43 -14.74
CA PHE A 127 8.25 -2.01 -14.59
C PHE A 127 9.53 -1.77 -13.80
N ASP A 128 10.20 -2.84 -13.45
CA ASP A 128 11.17 -2.86 -12.38
C ASP A 128 12.37 -3.69 -12.86
N GLU A 129 13.52 -3.43 -12.26
CA GLU A 129 14.66 -4.33 -12.44
C GLU A 129 14.38 -5.70 -11.83
N HIS A 130 15.18 -6.67 -12.26
CA HIS A 130 15.02 -8.05 -11.87
C HIS A 130 15.32 -8.28 -10.38
N TYR A 131 14.65 -9.28 -9.80
CA TYR A 131 14.95 -9.81 -8.49
C TYR A 131 15.63 -11.17 -8.62
N ALA A 132 16.71 -11.38 -7.88
CA ALA A 132 17.39 -12.67 -7.77
C ALA A 132 16.81 -13.51 -6.62
N LEU A 133 16.52 -14.78 -6.90
CA LEU A 133 16.12 -15.77 -5.90
C LEU A 133 17.30 -16.10 -4.99
N GLN A 134 17.11 -15.89 -3.70
CA GLN A 134 18.04 -16.25 -2.63
C GLN A 134 17.78 -17.68 -2.13
N ASP A 135 18.75 -18.27 -1.43
CA ASP A 135 18.66 -19.65 -0.92
C ASP A 135 17.53 -19.85 0.09
N ASN A 136 17.10 -18.79 0.79
CA ASN A 136 15.96 -18.80 1.71
C ASN A 136 14.59 -18.63 1.01
N GLY A 137 14.57 -18.60 -0.33
CA GLY A 137 13.35 -18.45 -1.11
C GLY A 137 12.80 -17.03 -1.23
N VAL A 138 13.54 -16.03 -0.73
CA VAL A 138 13.24 -14.60 -0.89
C VAL A 138 13.76 -14.11 -2.24
N LEU A 139 13.01 -13.21 -2.89
CA LEU A 139 13.47 -12.50 -4.08
C LEU A 139 14.12 -11.19 -3.66
N PHE A 140 15.35 -10.94 -4.08
CA PHE A 140 16.14 -9.78 -3.65
C PHE A 140 16.71 -9.02 -4.85
N ARG A 141 16.73 -7.69 -4.74
CA ARG A 141 17.49 -6.83 -5.65
C ARG A 141 18.20 -5.74 -4.86
N GLU A 142 19.36 -5.34 -5.38
CA GLU A 142 20.12 -4.20 -4.90
C GLU A 142 20.63 -3.41 -6.09
N TYR A 143 20.41 -2.10 -6.07
CA TYR A 143 20.86 -1.20 -7.11
C TYR A 143 21.09 0.20 -6.57
N THR A 144 21.79 1.00 -7.36
CA THR A 144 22.09 2.39 -7.05
C THR A 144 21.45 3.29 -8.10
N ARG A 145 20.84 4.38 -7.65
CA ARG A 145 20.34 5.45 -8.52
C ARG A 145 21.04 6.77 -8.19
N GLN A 146 21.43 7.52 -9.22
CA GLN A 146 21.88 8.91 -9.09
C GLN A 146 20.67 9.85 -8.95
N LEU A 147 20.78 10.80 -8.04
CA LEU A 147 19.81 11.85 -7.76
C LEU A 147 20.52 13.21 -7.85
N PHE A 148 19.76 14.25 -8.16
CA PHE A 148 20.24 15.63 -8.09
C PHE A 148 19.37 16.39 -7.10
N TYR A 149 19.99 16.93 -6.05
CA TYR A 149 19.31 17.73 -5.03
C TYR A 149 20.11 18.99 -4.77
N GLN A 150 19.49 20.16 -4.98
CA GLN A 150 20.14 21.47 -4.86
C GLN A 150 21.44 21.58 -5.68
N ASP A 151 21.42 21.08 -6.92
CA ASP A 151 22.57 21.02 -7.84
C ASP A 151 23.75 20.13 -7.41
N ASP A 152 23.68 19.50 -6.24
CA ASP A 152 24.62 18.46 -5.84
C ASP A 152 24.19 17.08 -6.34
N GLU A 153 25.18 16.25 -6.67
CA GLU A 153 24.97 14.83 -6.98
C GLU A 153 24.80 14.05 -5.68
N TRP A 154 23.71 13.31 -5.59
CA TRP A 154 23.39 12.40 -4.51
C TRP A 154 23.24 10.99 -5.04
N GLN A 155 23.50 10.01 -4.18
CA GLN A 155 23.39 8.61 -4.48
C GLN A 155 22.35 7.97 -3.57
N GLU A 156 21.44 7.20 -4.16
CA GLU A 156 20.47 6.40 -3.44
C GLU A 156 20.77 4.92 -3.63
N ASN A 157 21.16 4.25 -2.55
CA ASN A 157 21.36 2.80 -2.52
C ASN A 157 20.06 2.14 -2.10
N ILE A 158 19.53 1.28 -2.96
CA ILE A 158 18.22 0.68 -2.81
C ILE A 158 18.38 -0.83 -2.66
N LYS A 159 17.82 -1.38 -1.58
CA LYS A 159 17.68 -2.81 -1.33
C LYS A 159 16.20 -3.15 -1.29
N SER A 160 15.77 -4.13 -2.08
CA SER A 160 14.36 -4.48 -2.19
C SER A 160 14.16 -5.98 -2.13
N TYR A 161 13.17 -6.40 -1.35
CA TYR A 161 12.88 -7.80 -1.02
C TYR A 161 11.43 -8.10 -1.39
N MET A 162 11.17 -9.25 -2.00
CA MET A 162 9.81 -9.77 -2.18
C MET A 162 9.66 -11.10 -1.45
N VAL A 163 8.64 -11.17 -0.61
CA VAL A 163 8.31 -12.35 0.19
C VAL A 163 6.87 -12.75 -0.09
N LYS A 164 6.65 -14.03 -0.38
CA LYS A 164 5.30 -14.57 -0.55
C LYS A 164 4.65 -14.70 0.82
N ILE A 165 3.55 -13.97 1.03
CA ILE A 165 2.81 -13.96 2.31
C ILE A 165 1.52 -14.78 2.24
N SER A 166 1.02 -15.09 1.04
CA SER A 166 -0.16 -15.94 0.84
C SER A 166 -0.15 -16.58 -0.55
N ASN A 167 -0.78 -17.75 -0.67
CA ASN A 167 -1.10 -18.34 -1.98
C ASN A 167 -2.36 -17.72 -2.61
N ASP A 168 -3.21 -17.10 -1.78
CA ASP A 168 -4.41 -16.42 -2.23
C ASP A 168 -4.11 -14.96 -2.59
N ALA A 169 -4.97 -14.37 -3.42
CA ALA A 169 -5.00 -12.93 -3.64
C ALA A 169 -5.61 -12.23 -2.42
N LEU A 170 -4.76 -11.65 -1.59
CA LEU A 170 -5.14 -10.83 -0.45
C LEU A 170 -5.17 -9.38 -0.89
N THR A 171 -6.34 -8.76 -0.76
CA THR A 171 -6.47 -7.31 -0.76
C THR A 171 -6.50 -6.86 0.70
N GLN A 172 -5.80 -5.78 1.02
CA GLN A 172 -5.99 -5.14 2.32
C GLN A 172 -7.42 -4.59 2.38
N ASN A 173 -8.16 -5.04 3.39
CA ASN A 173 -9.54 -4.63 3.60
C ASN A 173 -9.55 -3.38 4.49
N GLY A 174 -9.51 -2.21 3.86
CA GLY A 174 -9.98 -0.96 4.46
C GLY A 174 -11.35 -0.61 3.89
N THR A 175 -12.12 0.20 4.61
CA THR A 175 -13.36 0.78 4.09
C THR A 175 -13.11 2.26 3.82
N PHE A 176 -13.36 2.69 2.58
CA PHE A 176 -13.36 4.09 2.18
C PHE A 176 -14.76 4.48 1.70
N ILE A 177 -15.34 5.54 2.27
CA ILE A 177 -16.67 6.03 1.91
C ILE A 177 -16.53 7.48 1.43
N LEU A 178 -17.02 7.72 0.22
CA LEU A 178 -17.10 9.04 -0.39
C LEU A 178 -18.58 9.37 -0.61
N SER A 179 -19.12 10.32 0.16
CA SER A 179 -20.57 10.56 0.21
C SER A 179 -21.05 11.75 -0.64
N SER A 180 -20.18 12.69 -0.99
CA SER A 180 -20.52 13.90 -1.77
C SER A 180 -19.26 14.50 -2.40
N PRO A 181 -19.30 15.13 -3.60
CA PRO A 181 -20.45 15.37 -4.48
C PRO A 181 -20.84 14.15 -5.33
N ILE A 182 -20.02 13.10 -5.26
CA ILE A 182 -20.30 11.81 -5.85
C ILE A 182 -20.48 10.85 -4.68
N ALA A 183 -21.66 10.25 -4.55
CA ALA A 183 -21.88 9.19 -3.58
C ALA A 183 -21.28 7.88 -4.12
N LEU A 184 -19.99 7.67 -3.88
CA LEU A 184 -19.32 6.38 -4.02
C LEU A 184 -19.45 5.64 -2.69
N ASN A 185 -20.63 5.06 -2.46
CA ASN A 185 -20.87 4.09 -1.39
C ASN A 185 -20.29 2.72 -1.76
N LYS A 186 -19.04 2.68 -2.22
CA LYS A 186 -18.35 1.42 -2.53
C LYS A 186 -17.34 1.16 -1.43
N VAL A 187 -17.44 0.01 -0.77
CA VAL A 187 -16.31 -0.54 -0.03
C VAL A 187 -15.22 -0.82 -1.05
N MET A 188 -14.23 0.06 -1.10
CA MET A 188 -13.10 -0.08 -2.02
C MET A 188 -12.01 -0.87 -1.32
N HIS A 189 -11.46 -1.89 -1.98
CA HIS A 189 -10.22 -2.47 -1.51
C HIS A 189 -9.14 -1.39 -1.53
N THR A 190 -8.52 -1.15 -0.39
CA THR A 190 -7.50 -0.11 -0.22
C THR A 190 -6.14 -0.77 -0.16
N CYS A 191 -5.16 -0.22 -0.87
CA CYS A 191 -3.77 -0.50 -0.56
C CYS A 191 -3.30 0.44 0.53
N SER A 192 -2.62 -0.07 1.54
CA SER A 192 -1.76 0.74 2.39
C SER A 192 -0.33 0.65 1.87
N GLU A 193 0.25 1.77 1.48
CA GLU A 193 1.70 1.87 1.29
C GLU A 193 2.33 2.53 2.50
N ALA A 194 3.07 1.77 3.30
CA ALA A 194 3.74 2.32 4.47
C ALA A 194 5.05 2.99 4.05
N ARG A 195 5.30 4.21 4.53
CA ARG A 195 6.58 4.92 4.36
C ARG A 195 7.17 5.25 5.72
N TYR A 196 8.47 5.04 5.87
CA TYR A 196 9.18 5.29 7.12
C TYR A 196 10.53 5.96 6.85
N SER A 197 10.81 7.07 7.53
CA SER A 197 12.13 7.69 7.56
C SER A 197 12.84 7.50 8.91
N GLN A 198 14.08 7.00 8.89
CA GLN A 198 14.92 6.89 10.10
C GLN A 198 15.40 8.24 10.64
N THR A 199 15.34 9.32 9.86
CA THR A 199 15.61 10.68 10.37
C THR A 199 14.46 11.23 11.23
N GLY A 200 13.40 10.43 11.43
CA GLY A 200 12.34 10.69 12.39
C GLY A 200 11.23 11.61 11.89
N THR A 201 11.28 12.03 10.62
CA THR A 201 10.44 13.09 10.08
C THR A 201 9.15 12.61 9.43
N LEU A 202 9.05 11.36 8.97
CA LEU A 202 7.86 10.90 8.25
C LEU A 202 7.59 9.42 8.51
N ARG A 203 6.42 9.14 9.08
CA ARG A 203 5.76 7.84 9.01
C ARG A 203 4.44 8.04 8.29
N GLY A 204 3.94 7.06 7.56
CA GLY A 204 2.66 7.28 6.92
C GLY A 204 2.14 6.08 6.18
N ALA A 205 0.90 6.20 5.74
CA ALA A 205 0.29 5.27 4.82
C ALA A 205 -0.43 6.00 3.72
N THR A 206 -0.23 5.56 2.49
CA THR A 206 -1.11 5.96 1.40
C THR A 206 -2.22 4.94 1.24
N ILE A 207 -3.47 5.39 1.34
CA ILE A 207 -4.67 4.65 0.98
C ILE A 207 -4.96 4.94 -0.49
N LEU A 208 -4.79 3.97 -1.37
CA LEU A 208 -5.08 4.11 -2.80
C LEU A 208 -6.36 3.38 -3.17
N PHE A 209 -7.14 3.98 -4.08
CA PHE A 209 -8.40 3.44 -4.55
C PHE A 209 -8.65 3.79 -6.04
N PRO A 210 -9.21 2.87 -6.84
CA PRO A 210 -9.49 3.12 -8.26
C PRO A 210 -10.56 4.19 -8.46
N TYR A 211 -10.29 5.21 -9.28
CA TYR A 211 -11.24 6.27 -9.57
C TYR A 211 -11.29 6.55 -11.08
N ARG A 212 -12.41 6.19 -11.71
CA ARG A 212 -12.59 6.20 -13.17
C ARG A 212 -11.44 5.46 -13.87
N GLU A 213 -10.70 6.11 -14.76
CA GLU A 213 -9.61 5.52 -15.56
C GLU A 213 -8.26 5.52 -14.84
N GLY A 214 -8.17 6.03 -13.61
CA GLY A 214 -6.92 6.10 -12.86
C GLY A 214 -7.09 5.75 -11.39
N THR A 215 -6.23 6.32 -10.56
CA THR A 215 -6.26 6.15 -9.10
C THR A 215 -6.44 7.49 -8.42
N ALA A 216 -7.06 7.46 -7.25
CA ALA A 216 -7.03 8.52 -6.26
C ALA A 216 -6.63 7.91 -4.92
N GLY A 217 -6.32 8.74 -3.94
CA GLY A 217 -5.91 8.24 -2.65
C GLY A 217 -5.67 9.32 -1.62
N ILE A 218 -5.38 8.87 -0.41
CA ILE A 218 -5.16 9.71 0.76
C ILE A 218 -3.82 9.29 1.35
N ASN A 219 -2.88 10.22 1.46
CA ASN A 219 -1.66 10.06 2.23
C ASN A 219 -1.96 10.47 3.67
N ILE A 220 -1.81 9.54 4.60
CA ILE A 220 -1.76 9.83 6.03
C ILE A 220 -0.29 10.03 6.36
N ASN A 221 0.11 11.26 6.67
CA ASN A 221 1.47 11.59 7.09
C ASN A 221 1.50 11.79 8.59
N ILE A 222 2.54 11.29 9.25
CA ILE A 222 2.73 11.30 10.68
C ILE A 222 4.09 11.92 10.95
N TYR A 223 4.09 12.98 11.75
CA TYR A 223 5.25 13.76 12.13
C TYR A 223 5.52 13.56 13.62
N GLY A 224 6.64 12.92 13.94
CA GLY A 224 7.02 12.68 15.34
C GLY A 224 6.16 11.63 16.06
N PRO A 225 6.10 11.68 17.41
CA PRO A 225 5.41 10.69 18.22
C PRO A 225 3.88 10.88 18.18
N LEU A 226 3.15 9.79 17.96
CA LEU A 226 1.70 9.76 18.11
C LEU A 226 1.27 9.27 19.49
N GLN A 227 0.05 9.63 19.86
CA GLN A 227 -0.71 9.09 20.98
C GLN A 227 -2.06 8.58 20.50
N LEU A 228 -2.66 7.67 21.26
CA LEU A 228 -4.06 7.27 21.06
C LEU A 228 -4.98 8.48 21.29
N GLY A 229 -6.02 8.63 20.46
CA GLY A 229 -6.98 9.72 20.60
C GLY A 229 -7.40 10.34 19.26
N ALA A 230 -8.04 11.51 19.35
CA ALA A 230 -8.51 12.26 18.20
C ALA A 230 -7.59 13.46 17.91
N TYR A 231 -7.27 13.66 16.64
CA TYR A 231 -6.56 14.80 16.09
C TYR A 231 -7.52 15.54 15.17
N GLU A 232 -7.67 16.83 15.38
CA GLU A 232 -8.57 17.68 14.60
C GLU A 232 -7.81 18.92 14.16
N TYR A 233 -7.96 19.29 12.89
CA TYR A 233 -7.40 20.53 12.37
C TYR A 233 -8.33 21.12 11.30
N ASP A 234 -8.35 22.44 11.25
CA ASP A 234 -9.00 23.22 10.21
C ASP A 234 -7.93 23.83 9.27
N SER A 235 -8.27 24.05 7.99
CA SER A 235 -7.40 24.50 6.88
C SER A 235 -6.12 25.31 7.22
N ASP A 236 -5.03 25.00 6.50
CA ASP A 236 -3.71 25.66 6.32
C ASP A 236 -2.93 26.22 7.52
N TYR A 237 -3.57 26.82 8.53
CA TYR A 237 -2.87 27.44 9.65
C TYR A 237 -2.44 26.43 10.72
N ASP A 238 -3.17 25.33 10.88
CA ASP A 238 -2.91 24.34 11.93
C ASP A 238 -2.26 23.04 11.43
N ILE A 239 -2.18 22.82 10.10
CA ILE A 239 -1.60 21.61 9.50
C ILE A 239 -0.15 21.41 9.97
N GLY A 240 0.64 22.49 10.01
CA GLY A 240 2.04 22.42 10.44
C GLY A 240 2.24 22.10 11.93
N SER A 241 1.18 22.13 12.73
CA SER A 241 1.23 21.82 14.17
C SER A 241 0.70 20.43 14.51
N SER A 242 -0.04 19.81 13.59
CA SER A 242 -0.58 18.48 13.82
C SER A 242 0.50 17.41 13.64
N PRO A 243 0.66 16.47 14.59
CA PRO A 243 1.56 15.34 14.42
C PRO A 243 1.04 14.33 13.38
N ILE A 244 -0.13 14.58 12.78
CA ILE A 244 -0.73 13.77 11.73
C ILE A 244 -1.53 14.62 10.75
N THR A 245 -1.34 14.41 9.46
CA THR A 245 -2.03 15.14 8.38
C THR A 245 -2.54 14.17 7.31
N LEU A 246 -3.54 14.62 6.56
CA LEU A 246 -4.05 13.98 5.36
C LEU A 246 -3.72 14.85 4.14
N ASP A 247 -3.03 14.25 3.16
CA ASP A 247 -2.93 14.81 1.82
C ASP A 247 -3.73 13.94 0.84
N PHE A 248 -4.17 14.52 -0.27
CA PHE A 248 -4.90 13.78 -1.30
C PHE A 248 -4.03 13.58 -2.53
N ASN A 249 -3.89 12.33 -2.96
CA ASN A 249 -3.43 12.01 -4.30
C ASN A 249 -4.65 11.97 -5.22
N TYR A 250 -4.65 12.77 -6.27
CA TYR A 250 -5.79 12.83 -7.19
C TYR A 250 -5.34 12.68 -8.64
N ASN A 251 -6.19 12.06 -9.44
CA ASN A 251 -6.10 12.17 -10.88
C ASN A 251 -6.94 13.36 -11.37
N GLU A 252 -6.76 13.76 -12.64
CA GLU A 252 -7.48 14.88 -13.23
C GLU A 252 -9.00 14.75 -13.10
N ALA A 253 -9.53 13.52 -13.21
CA ALA A 253 -10.96 13.29 -13.10
C ALA A 253 -11.47 13.49 -11.66
N PHE A 254 -10.69 13.09 -10.65
CA PHE A 254 -11.01 13.30 -9.24
C PHE A 254 -10.95 14.79 -8.86
N ASP A 255 -9.90 15.52 -9.28
CA ASP A 255 -9.81 16.98 -9.07
C ASP A 255 -11.00 17.69 -9.72
N LYS A 256 -11.32 17.35 -10.98
CA LYS A 256 -12.45 17.95 -11.70
C LYS A 256 -13.80 17.70 -11.02
N ASP A 257 -14.01 16.48 -10.52
CA ASP A 257 -15.30 16.10 -9.95
C ASP A 257 -15.50 16.63 -8.51
N THR A 258 -14.42 16.74 -7.73
CA THR A 258 -14.49 17.04 -6.29
C THR A 258 -14.01 18.45 -5.96
N GLY A 259 -13.09 19.02 -6.74
CA GLY A 259 -12.43 20.29 -6.43
C GLY A 259 -11.56 20.24 -5.16
N VAL A 260 -11.23 19.03 -4.66
CA VAL A 260 -10.40 18.86 -3.48
C VAL A 260 -8.96 19.21 -3.81
N ARG A 261 -8.46 20.26 -3.16
CA ARG A 261 -7.07 20.70 -3.27
C ARG A 261 -6.55 20.99 -1.88
N THR A 262 -5.64 20.15 -1.38
CA THR A 262 -5.00 20.34 -0.06
C THR A 262 -3.96 21.44 -0.05
N GLU A 263 -3.47 21.84 -1.23
CA GLU A 263 -2.38 22.81 -1.36
C GLU A 263 -2.84 24.21 -1.80
N THR A 264 -4.10 24.36 -2.19
CA THR A 264 -4.59 25.64 -2.73
C THR A 264 -5.26 26.43 -1.61
N TYR A 265 -4.52 27.40 -1.08
CA TYR A 265 -5.05 28.49 -0.26
C TYR A 265 -6.22 29.14 -1.00
N HIS A 266 -7.44 28.73 -0.65
CA HIS A 266 -8.62 29.51 -0.94
C HIS A 266 -9.14 29.98 0.41
N PRO A 267 -9.17 31.29 0.70
CA PRO A 267 -9.67 31.80 1.99
C PRO A 267 -11.12 31.40 2.28
N ASP A 268 -11.80 30.90 1.25
CA ASP A 268 -13.18 30.43 1.27
C ASP A 268 -13.31 28.90 1.42
N ASN A 269 -12.21 28.15 1.50
CA ASN A 269 -12.26 26.70 1.73
C ASN A 269 -12.19 26.41 3.22
N ARG A 270 -13.32 26.00 3.81
CA ARG A 270 -13.32 25.43 5.16
C ARG A 270 -13.12 23.93 5.07
N ILE A 271 -11.92 23.50 5.39
CA ILE A 271 -11.57 22.08 5.52
C ILE A 271 -11.57 21.76 7.00
N ASN A 272 -12.32 20.73 7.41
CA ASN A 272 -12.24 20.13 8.73
C ASN A 272 -11.79 18.68 8.57
N VAL A 273 -10.68 18.34 9.22
CA VAL A 273 -10.17 16.98 9.26
C VAL A 273 -10.20 16.48 10.69
N LYS A 274 -10.66 15.25 10.85
CA LYS A 274 -10.60 14.50 12.11
C LYS A 274 -9.98 13.15 11.86
N ILE A 275 -8.98 12.79 12.66
CA ILE A 275 -8.31 11.50 12.62
C ILE A 275 -8.38 10.89 14.01
N ILE A 276 -8.79 9.64 14.12
CA ILE A 276 -8.87 8.90 15.38
C ILE A 276 -7.89 7.75 15.31
N ILE A 277 -6.92 7.72 16.23
CA ILE A 277 -6.01 6.59 16.42
C ILE A 277 -6.59 5.67 17.49
N SER A 278 -6.92 4.44 17.10
CA SER A 278 -7.55 3.43 17.94
C SER A 278 -6.57 2.36 18.43
N VAL A 279 -5.55 2.04 17.65
CA VAL A 279 -4.42 1.16 18.04
C VAL A 279 -3.12 1.85 17.65
N LEU A 280 -2.15 1.80 18.56
CA LEU A 280 -0.81 2.34 18.36
C LEU A 280 0.17 1.48 19.16
N ASP A 281 0.99 0.71 18.46
CA ASP A 281 2.12 -0.01 19.02
C ASP A 281 3.32 0.06 18.06
N ASP A 282 4.42 -0.62 18.39
CA ASP A 282 5.65 -0.59 17.60
C ASP A 282 5.51 -1.22 16.20
N HIS A 283 4.43 -1.96 15.98
CA HIS A 283 4.21 -2.82 14.82
C HIS A 283 3.00 -2.39 14.00
N ARG A 284 2.10 -1.59 14.55
CA ARG A 284 0.79 -1.32 13.95
C ARG A 284 0.18 0.01 14.41
N ILE A 285 -0.46 0.70 13.48
CA ILE A 285 -1.33 1.86 13.73
C ILE A 285 -2.66 1.60 13.07
N THR A 286 -3.76 1.64 13.83
CA THR A 286 -5.11 1.61 13.25
C THR A 286 -5.88 2.85 13.64
N GLY A 287 -6.82 3.23 12.78
CA GLY A 287 -7.63 4.40 13.04
C GLY A 287 -8.74 4.60 12.03
N SER A 288 -9.40 5.74 12.18
CA SER A 288 -10.37 6.24 11.22
C SER A 288 -10.11 7.70 10.92
N PHE A 289 -10.62 8.19 9.80
CA PHE A 289 -10.58 9.61 9.49
C PHE A 289 -11.91 10.07 8.91
N SER A 290 -12.17 11.37 9.05
CA SER A 290 -13.20 12.08 8.30
C SER A 290 -12.63 13.39 7.79
N PHE A 291 -12.95 13.72 6.55
CA PHE A 291 -12.61 14.98 5.90
C PHE A 291 -13.91 15.62 5.42
N ASN A 292 -14.08 16.89 5.73
CA ASN A 292 -15.21 17.68 5.31
C ASN A 292 -14.72 19.00 4.71
N GLN A 293 -14.97 19.20 3.42
CA GLN A 293 -14.73 20.47 2.75
C GLN A 293 -16.07 21.14 2.46
N ALA A 294 -16.26 22.29 3.08
CA ALA A 294 -17.33 23.21 2.75
C ALA A 294 -16.73 24.46 2.09
N LEU A 295 -17.20 24.82 0.91
CA LEU A 295 -16.93 26.12 0.32
C LEU A 295 -17.79 27.15 1.07
N CYS A 296 -17.16 28.14 1.70
CA CYS A 296 -17.88 29.26 2.29
C CYS A 296 -17.92 30.45 1.33
N CYS A 297 -19.03 31.17 1.32
CA CYS A 297 -19.24 32.42 0.59
C CYS A 297 -19.40 32.26 -0.93
N GLU A 298 -20.64 32.41 -1.40
CA GLU A 298 -20.91 32.77 -2.78
C GLU A 298 -20.14 34.06 -3.07
N SER A 299 -19.15 34.02 -3.98
CA SER A 299 -18.66 35.26 -4.55
C SER A 299 -19.83 35.82 -5.37
N GLU A 300 -20.33 37.01 -5.01
CA GLU A 300 -21.51 37.64 -5.65
C GLU A 300 -21.31 37.87 -7.16
N ASP A 301 -20.09 37.66 -7.69
CA ASP A 301 -19.67 38.04 -9.04
C ASP A 301 -19.11 36.88 -9.90
N SER A 302 -19.14 35.62 -9.45
CA SER A 302 -18.67 34.49 -10.27
C SER A 302 -19.84 33.71 -10.86
N SER A 303 -20.01 33.78 -12.18
CA SER A 303 -20.86 32.86 -12.96
C SER A 303 -20.36 31.42 -12.96
N GLU A 304 -19.26 31.13 -12.26
CA GLU A 304 -18.72 29.78 -12.10
C GLU A 304 -19.46 29.06 -10.98
N GLN A 305 -20.06 27.93 -11.33
CA GLN A 305 -20.75 27.07 -10.38
C GLN A 305 -19.73 26.52 -9.36
N LEU A 306 -19.90 26.88 -8.09
CA LEU A 306 -19.05 26.37 -7.02
C LEU A 306 -19.13 24.83 -6.95
N PRO A 307 -18.01 24.13 -6.73
CA PRO A 307 -18.02 22.70 -6.45
C PRO A 307 -18.97 22.38 -5.28
N ALA A 308 -19.67 21.25 -5.34
CA ALA A 308 -20.50 20.83 -4.22
C ALA A 308 -19.63 20.41 -3.02
N PRO A 309 -20.12 20.55 -1.77
CA PRO A 309 -19.39 20.13 -0.58
C PRO A 309 -18.91 18.69 -0.67
N VAL A 310 -17.71 18.44 -0.14
CA VAL A 310 -17.04 17.15 -0.24
C VAL A 310 -16.92 16.52 1.13
N TYR A 311 -17.33 15.27 1.26
CA TYR A 311 -17.19 14.50 2.49
C TYR A 311 -16.58 13.12 2.22
N PHE A 312 -15.52 12.82 2.96
CA PHE A 312 -14.86 11.52 2.99
C PHE A 312 -14.80 10.99 4.41
N GLU A 313 -14.95 9.69 4.57
CA GLU A 313 -14.58 8.99 5.80
C GLU A 313 -14.02 7.62 5.49
N GLY A 314 -13.19 7.10 6.38
CA GLY A 314 -12.61 5.78 6.20
C GLY A 314 -11.87 5.26 7.40
N GLU A 315 -11.44 4.01 7.29
CA GLU A 315 -10.61 3.31 8.28
C GLU A 315 -9.26 2.95 7.67
N PHE A 316 -8.22 2.90 8.51
CA PHE A 316 -6.88 2.50 8.10
C PHE A 316 -6.25 1.54 9.10
N ASP A 317 -5.37 0.70 8.56
CA ASP A 317 -4.56 -0.27 9.29
C ASP A 317 -3.15 -0.30 8.68
N ILE A 318 -2.20 0.27 9.40
CA ILE A 318 -0.82 0.48 8.96
C ILE A 318 0.07 -0.46 9.75
N PHE A 319 0.72 -1.39 9.08
CA PHE A 319 1.76 -2.21 9.70
C PHE A 319 3.10 -1.46 9.63
N LEU A 320 3.68 -1.18 10.80
CA LEU A 320 4.98 -0.54 10.98
C LEU A 320 6.13 -1.55 11.01
N ASP A 321 5.82 -2.82 11.23
CA ASP A 321 6.82 -3.83 11.51
C ASP A 321 7.56 -4.30 10.26
N ASN A 322 8.73 -3.69 10.01
CA ASN A 322 9.68 -4.14 8.98
C ASN A 322 10.85 -4.95 9.59
N ASN A 323 10.89 -5.12 10.92
CA ASN A 323 12.02 -5.71 11.62
C ASN A 323 12.19 -7.23 11.39
N GLN A 324 11.19 -7.92 10.85
CA GLN A 324 11.34 -9.35 10.55
C GLN A 324 12.30 -9.64 9.39
N PHE A 325 12.79 -8.62 8.66
CA PHE A 325 13.63 -8.83 7.47
C PHE A 325 15.01 -8.15 7.52
N GLN A 326 15.37 -7.47 8.62
CA GLN A 326 16.72 -6.90 8.77
C GLN A 326 17.80 -7.95 9.08
N GLU A 327 17.42 -9.20 9.39
CA GLU A 327 18.35 -10.28 9.72
C GLU A 327 18.69 -11.24 8.55
N PHE A 328 18.24 -10.95 7.31
CA PHE A 328 18.54 -11.79 6.14
C PHE A 328 19.66 -11.27 5.26
#